data_AF-A0A8H6Y910-F1
#
_entry.id   AF-A0A8H6Y910-F1
#
_cell.length_a   1.000
_cell.length_b   1.000
_cell.length_c   1.000
_cell.angle_alpha   90.00
_cell.angle_beta   90.00
_cell.angle_gamma   90.00
#
_symmetry.space_group_name_H-M   'P 1'
#
loop_
_entity.id
_entity.type
_entity.pdbx_description
1 polymer ?
#
loop_
_entity_poly.entity_id
_entity_poly.type
_entity_poly.pdbx_seq_one_letter_code
_entity_poly.pdbx_strand_id
1 'polypeptide(L)'
;MSGYKSFAVVGGGTIGLPILSALATKNISVILLTRPESADKKVPPGVQVVKVDFNNAGAVAAVLKQHKVDVFLSTVNVVAAPERTHKALIEAAKLAAVNLFVPSEYGMTTEGYMEGYLAFKNQLAESLKAIGIPSARFYTGGFTENIPRLVGYSEHGKIRIIGTGEAPASFTALGDIAGFVAHVLTTLPPAELENRIFRLEGDRTTLTELGPLFKTSVEHLDEISGEPGKTKLLSLADRGALSSGWNEAKKAEGTGADAAGSANVLWPGHQWKTIKDVHNL
;
A
#
# COMPACT_ATOMS: atom_id res chain seq x y z
N MET A 1 15.49 17.01 5.46
CA MET A 1 14.66 17.49 4.33
C MET A 1 14.93 16.58 3.16
N SER A 2 13.89 16.06 2.49
CA SER A 2 14.14 15.27 1.30
C SER A 2 14.67 16.18 0.18
N GLY A 3 15.66 15.68 -0.55
CA GLY A 3 16.21 16.38 -1.72
C GLY A 3 15.26 16.35 -2.92
N TYR A 4 14.23 15.50 -2.88
CA TYR A 4 13.32 15.25 -4.00
C TYR A 4 12.27 16.36 -4.15
N LYS A 5 12.00 16.75 -5.40
CA LYS A 5 11.12 17.87 -5.75
C LYS A 5 10.06 17.51 -6.79
N SER A 6 10.20 16.41 -7.50
CA SER A 6 9.24 15.99 -8.53
C SER A 6 8.80 14.54 -8.36
N PHE A 7 7.49 14.32 -8.37
CA PHE A 7 6.86 13.05 -8.05
C PHE A 7 5.89 12.64 -9.16
N ALA A 8 5.78 11.34 -9.43
CA ALA A 8 4.72 10.79 -10.25
C ALA A 8 4.02 9.65 -9.50
N VAL A 9 2.69 9.65 -9.52
CA VAL A 9 1.87 8.54 -9.01
C VAL A 9 1.24 7.84 -10.21
N VAL A 10 1.44 6.53 -10.37
CA VAL A 10 0.77 5.74 -11.41
C VAL A 10 -0.38 4.92 -10.82
N GLY A 11 -1.61 5.25 -11.24
CA GLY A 11 -2.85 4.59 -10.84
C GLY A 11 -3.72 5.40 -9.85
N GLY A 12 -4.71 6.15 -10.33
CA GLY A 12 -5.66 6.92 -9.50
C GLY A 12 -6.78 6.08 -8.87
N GLY A 13 -6.42 5.02 -8.14
CA GLY A 13 -7.34 4.12 -7.43
C GLY A 13 -7.53 4.45 -5.95
N THR A 14 -7.96 3.45 -5.17
CA THR A 14 -8.30 3.57 -3.73
C THR A 14 -7.20 4.24 -2.90
N ILE A 15 -5.92 3.88 -3.11
CA ILE A 15 -4.80 4.46 -2.36
C ILE A 15 -4.04 5.55 -3.15
N GLY A 16 -4.03 5.47 -4.48
CA GLY A 16 -3.28 6.41 -5.32
C GLY A 16 -3.81 7.85 -5.29
N LEU A 17 -5.13 8.06 -5.28
CA LEU A 17 -5.70 9.40 -5.17
C LEU A 17 -5.46 10.06 -3.79
N PRO A 18 -5.64 9.34 -2.66
CA PRO A 18 -5.21 9.85 -1.36
C PRO A 18 -3.73 10.25 -1.33
N ILE A 19 -2.81 9.38 -1.79
CA ILE A 19 -1.37 9.70 -1.83
C ILE A 19 -1.08 10.92 -2.69
N LEU A 20 -1.66 10.99 -3.89
CA LEU A 20 -1.55 12.15 -4.78
C LEU A 20 -2.00 13.43 -4.10
N SER A 21 -3.14 13.38 -3.39
CA SER A 21 -3.69 14.54 -2.68
C SER A 21 -2.78 14.99 -1.55
N ALA A 22 -2.25 14.05 -0.76
CA ALA A 22 -1.31 14.36 0.31
C ALA A 22 0.01 14.97 -0.22
N LEU A 23 0.55 14.43 -1.32
CA LEU A 23 1.74 14.98 -1.99
C LEU A 23 1.49 16.39 -2.54
N ALA A 24 0.32 16.65 -3.11
CA ALA A 24 -0.04 17.96 -3.66
C ALA A 24 -0.13 19.08 -2.60
N THR A 25 -0.25 18.74 -1.31
CA THR A 25 -0.17 19.73 -0.21
C THR A 25 1.26 20.16 0.12
N LYS A 26 2.27 19.47 -0.45
CA LYS A 26 3.67 19.76 -0.22
C LYS A 26 4.20 20.70 -1.31
N ASN A 27 5.28 21.42 -0.98
CA ASN A 27 5.94 22.33 -1.92
C ASN A 27 6.83 21.55 -2.91
N ILE A 28 6.21 20.71 -3.74
CA ILE A 28 6.82 19.83 -4.75
C ILE A 28 5.94 19.79 -6.01
N SER A 29 6.49 19.33 -7.14
CA SER A 29 5.72 18.98 -8.33
C SER A 29 5.19 17.55 -8.21
N VAL A 30 3.92 17.31 -8.56
CA VAL A 30 3.36 15.96 -8.63
C VAL A 30 2.42 15.81 -9.83
N ILE A 31 2.54 14.69 -10.53
CA ILE A 31 1.65 14.29 -11.64
C ILE A 31 0.97 12.95 -11.36
N LEU A 32 -0.18 12.74 -11.98
CA LEU A 32 -0.90 11.46 -11.97
C LEU A 32 -0.86 10.80 -13.34
N LEU A 33 -0.34 9.58 -13.42
CA LEU A 33 -0.43 8.74 -14.62
C LEU A 33 -1.68 7.85 -14.52
N THR A 34 -2.52 7.89 -15.55
CA THR A 34 -3.70 7.03 -15.72
C THR A 34 -3.68 6.34 -17.07
N ARG A 35 -4.40 5.21 -17.20
CA ARG A 35 -4.49 4.53 -18.49
C ARG A 35 -5.39 5.32 -19.46
N PRO A 36 -5.18 5.24 -20.78
CA PRO A 36 -5.93 6.04 -21.76
C PRO A 36 -7.44 5.88 -21.66
N GLU A 37 -7.92 4.66 -21.41
CA GLU A 37 -9.33 4.30 -21.28
C GLU A 37 -9.93 4.62 -19.90
N SER A 38 -9.12 5.10 -18.95
CA SER A 38 -9.63 5.48 -17.64
C SER A 38 -10.52 6.71 -17.75
N ALA A 39 -11.66 6.70 -17.06
CA ALA A 39 -12.45 7.91 -16.86
C ALA A 39 -11.63 9.01 -16.18
N ASP A 40 -12.05 10.26 -16.38
CA ASP A 40 -11.40 11.41 -15.76
C ASP A 40 -11.49 11.36 -14.25
N LYS A 41 -10.40 11.76 -13.61
CA LYS A 41 -10.25 11.75 -12.16
C LYS A 41 -10.28 13.19 -11.65
N LYS A 42 -11.06 13.41 -10.60
CA LYS A 42 -10.94 14.66 -9.82
C LYS A 42 -9.60 14.62 -9.10
N VAL A 43 -8.74 15.57 -9.41
CA VAL A 43 -7.41 15.73 -8.78
C VAL A 43 -7.30 17.12 -8.15
N PRO A 44 -6.39 17.31 -7.18
CA PRO A 44 -6.14 18.63 -6.62
C PRO A 44 -5.76 19.68 -7.68
N PRO A 45 -6.05 20.97 -7.46
CA PRO A 45 -5.62 22.04 -8.34
C PRO A 45 -4.10 22.00 -8.59
N GLY A 46 -3.68 22.24 -9.83
CA GLY A 46 -2.27 22.25 -10.23
C GLY A 46 -1.67 20.86 -10.51
N VAL A 47 -2.37 19.77 -10.21
CA VAL A 47 -1.92 18.41 -10.56
C VAL A 47 -2.29 18.08 -12.00
N GLN A 48 -1.30 17.74 -12.82
CA GLN A 48 -1.54 17.27 -14.18
C GLN A 48 -1.87 15.77 -14.19
N VAL A 49 -2.90 15.40 -14.95
CA VAL A 49 -3.21 14.00 -15.29
C VAL A 49 -2.64 13.69 -16.68
N VAL A 50 -1.77 12.69 -16.76
CA VAL A 50 -1.18 12.21 -18.01
C VAL A 50 -1.76 10.83 -18.34
N LYS A 51 -2.31 10.69 -19.55
CA LYS A 51 -2.82 9.42 -20.07
C LYS A 51 -1.68 8.67 -20.75
N VAL A 52 -1.39 7.45 -20.32
CA VAL A 52 -0.30 6.62 -20.88
C VAL A 52 -0.59 5.14 -20.68
N ASP A 53 -0.26 4.31 -21.68
CA ASP A 53 -0.31 2.85 -21.53
C ASP A 53 0.82 2.37 -20.62
N PHE A 54 0.47 1.78 -19.49
CA PHE A 54 1.42 1.31 -18.50
C PHE A 54 2.26 0.12 -18.98
N ASN A 55 1.88 -0.55 -20.07
CA ASN A 55 2.66 -1.62 -20.69
C ASN A 55 3.74 -1.09 -21.65
N ASN A 56 3.72 0.20 -21.98
CA ASN A 56 4.70 0.84 -22.84
C ASN A 56 5.75 1.58 -21.98
N ALA A 57 6.80 0.85 -21.59
CA ALA A 57 7.86 1.39 -20.75
C ALA A 57 8.51 2.67 -21.33
N GLY A 58 8.69 2.73 -22.66
CA GLY A 58 9.26 3.90 -23.33
C GLY A 58 8.36 5.13 -23.23
N ALA A 59 7.05 4.97 -23.42
CA ALA A 59 6.09 6.06 -23.28
C ALA A 59 6.00 6.57 -21.84
N VAL A 60 5.96 5.66 -20.86
CA VAL A 60 5.99 6.04 -19.44
C VAL A 60 7.30 6.77 -19.12
N ALA A 61 8.45 6.25 -19.56
CA ALA A 61 9.75 6.88 -19.33
C ALA A 61 9.85 8.28 -19.96
N ALA A 62 9.27 8.50 -21.14
CA ALA A 62 9.22 9.81 -21.78
C ALA A 62 8.47 10.84 -20.92
N VAL A 63 7.32 10.44 -20.35
CA VAL A 63 6.56 11.28 -19.40
C VAL A 63 7.40 11.57 -18.14
N LEU A 64 8.01 10.55 -17.53
CA LEU A 64 8.84 10.73 -16.33
C LEU A 64 10.00 11.70 -16.58
N LYS A 65 10.68 11.61 -17.74
CA LYS A 65 11.76 12.52 -18.14
C LYS A 65 11.26 13.94 -18.38
N GLN A 66 10.14 14.10 -19.11
CA GLN A 66 9.55 15.40 -19.39
C GLN A 66 9.24 16.17 -18.10
N HIS A 67 8.77 15.46 -17.07
CA HIS A 67 8.45 16.03 -15.76
C HIS A 67 9.59 15.98 -14.75
N LYS A 68 10.80 15.54 -15.16
CA LYS A 68 12.00 15.43 -14.32
C LYS A 68 11.72 14.71 -12.99
N VAL A 69 11.00 13.59 -13.06
CA VAL A 69 10.51 12.88 -11.87
C VAL A 69 11.67 12.29 -11.07
N ASP A 70 11.75 12.66 -9.79
CA ASP A 70 12.70 12.08 -8.83
C ASP A 70 12.16 10.79 -8.22
N VAL A 71 10.88 10.80 -7.83
CA VAL A 71 10.23 9.68 -7.13
C VAL A 71 9.04 9.17 -7.93
N PHE A 72 9.06 7.90 -8.30
CA PHE A 72 7.98 7.27 -9.03
C PHE A 72 7.24 6.24 -8.17
N LEU A 73 5.97 6.52 -7.88
CA LEU A 73 5.13 5.70 -7.02
C LEU A 73 4.14 4.89 -7.85
N SER A 74 4.17 3.57 -7.69
CA SER A 74 3.17 2.67 -8.28
C SER A 74 2.10 2.31 -7.27
N THR A 75 0.84 2.57 -7.61
CA THR A 75 -0.34 2.13 -6.86
C THR A 75 -1.25 1.25 -7.72
N VAL A 76 -0.66 0.60 -8.73
CA VAL A 76 -1.35 -0.33 -9.62
C VAL A 76 -1.58 -1.65 -8.89
N ASN A 77 -2.84 -2.12 -8.87
CA ASN A 77 -3.19 -3.36 -8.19
C ASN A 77 -2.51 -4.57 -8.85
N VAL A 78 -1.66 -5.25 -8.08
CA VAL A 78 -0.83 -6.38 -8.54
C VAL A 78 -1.63 -7.63 -8.91
N VAL A 79 -2.83 -7.80 -8.35
CA VAL A 79 -3.71 -8.93 -8.66
C VAL A 79 -4.52 -8.66 -9.92
N ALA A 80 -4.96 -7.42 -10.12
CA ALA A 80 -5.84 -7.05 -11.23
C ALA A 80 -5.08 -6.66 -12.51
N ALA A 81 -3.83 -6.21 -12.41
CA ALA A 81 -3.01 -5.87 -13.57
C ALA A 81 -2.10 -7.05 -13.97
N PRO A 82 -1.86 -7.27 -15.27
CA PRO A 82 -0.91 -8.28 -15.72
C PRO A 82 0.50 -8.03 -15.19
N GLU A 83 1.28 -9.08 -14.91
CA GLU A 83 2.67 -8.95 -14.44
C GLU A 83 3.53 -8.03 -15.34
N ARG A 84 3.33 -8.10 -16.66
CA ARG A 84 4.04 -7.28 -17.64
C ARG A 84 3.88 -5.78 -17.38
N THR A 85 2.75 -5.35 -16.81
CA THR A 85 2.52 -3.95 -16.45
C THR A 85 3.50 -3.51 -15.37
N HIS A 86 3.69 -4.31 -14.31
CA HIS A 86 4.62 -3.99 -13.24
C HIS A 86 6.07 -3.99 -13.71
N LYS A 87 6.45 -4.97 -14.53
CA LYS A 87 7.78 -5.06 -15.15
C LYS A 87 8.06 -3.85 -16.06
N ALA A 88 7.07 -3.43 -16.86
CA ALA A 88 7.18 -2.25 -17.72
C ALA A 88 7.34 -0.94 -16.93
N LEU A 89 6.67 -0.80 -15.77
CA LEU A 89 6.82 0.38 -14.91
C LEU A 89 8.21 0.45 -14.27
N ILE A 90 8.80 -0.69 -13.88
CA ILE A 90 10.19 -0.77 -13.39
C ILE A 90 11.17 -0.40 -14.51
N GLU A 91 10.97 -0.93 -15.71
CA GLU A 91 11.81 -0.59 -16.86
C GLU A 91 11.69 0.91 -17.22
N ALA A 92 10.49 1.48 -17.14
CA ALA A 92 10.30 2.91 -17.35
C ALA A 92 11.05 3.76 -16.33
N ALA A 93 11.03 3.34 -15.05
CA ALA A 93 11.78 3.98 -13.97
C ALA A 93 13.29 3.98 -14.27
N LYS A 94 13.82 2.84 -14.74
CA LYS A 94 15.21 2.69 -15.17
C LYS A 94 15.56 3.61 -16.33
N LEU A 95 14.77 3.57 -17.41
CA LEU A 95 14.97 4.37 -18.61
C LEU A 95 14.93 5.87 -18.31
N ALA A 96 14.10 6.28 -17.34
CA ALA A 96 13.97 7.65 -16.88
C ALA A 96 15.02 8.07 -15.84
N ALA A 97 15.82 7.13 -15.32
CA ALA A 97 16.78 7.35 -14.24
C ALA A 97 16.16 8.03 -13.02
N VAL A 98 14.99 7.54 -12.57
CA VAL A 98 14.37 8.05 -11.34
C VAL A 98 15.24 7.69 -10.13
N ASN A 99 15.22 8.55 -9.12
CA ASN A 99 16.08 8.41 -7.94
C ASN A 99 15.52 7.42 -6.91
N LEU A 100 14.19 7.26 -6.87
CA LEU A 100 13.51 6.35 -5.95
C LEU A 100 12.24 5.78 -6.60
N PHE A 101 12.04 4.47 -6.48
CA PHE A 101 10.79 3.82 -6.89
C PHE A 101 10.01 3.29 -5.67
N VAL A 102 8.72 3.64 -5.57
CA VAL A 102 7.83 3.13 -4.52
C VAL A 102 6.90 2.08 -5.13
N PRO A 103 7.14 0.77 -4.94
CA PRO A 103 6.29 -0.26 -5.51
C PRO A 103 4.91 -0.33 -4.83
N SER A 104 3.96 -1.02 -5.47
CA SER A 104 2.59 -1.17 -4.97
C SER A 104 2.50 -2.19 -3.81
N GLU A 105 3.01 -1.80 -2.64
CA GLU A 105 3.04 -2.64 -1.44
C GLU A 105 1.83 -2.40 -0.54
N TYR A 106 1.62 -1.17 -0.04
CA TYR A 106 0.51 -0.62 0.77
C TYR A 106 -0.45 -1.66 1.40
N GLY A 107 0.08 -2.63 2.13
CA GLY A 107 -0.71 -3.77 2.57
C GLY A 107 0.08 -4.68 3.51
N MET A 108 -0.12 -5.99 3.36
CA MET A 108 0.62 -7.04 4.07
C MET A 108 2.11 -7.00 3.74
N THR A 109 2.92 -7.58 4.63
CA THR A 109 4.34 -7.83 4.35
C THR A 109 4.50 -8.80 3.19
N THR A 110 5.59 -8.65 2.42
CA THR A 110 5.84 -9.47 1.23
C THR A 110 7.20 -10.15 1.25
N GLU A 111 8.16 -9.70 2.06
CA GLU A 111 9.41 -10.41 2.31
C GLU A 111 9.17 -11.83 2.84
N GLY A 112 9.97 -12.78 2.37
CA GLY A 112 9.90 -14.18 2.78
C GLY A 112 8.81 -15.01 2.08
N TYR A 113 7.89 -14.39 1.33
CA TYR A 113 6.93 -15.13 0.52
C TYR A 113 7.57 -15.68 -0.76
N MET A 114 7.27 -16.95 -1.06
CA MET A 114 7.83 -17.68 -2.22
C MET A 114 6.79 -18.01 -3.30
N GLU A 115 5.50 -17.93 -2.98
CA GLU A 115 4.41 -18.22 -3.91
C GLU A 115 3.34 -17.12 -3.95
N GLY A 116 2.59 -17.09 -5.05
CA GLY A 116 1.47 -16.18 -5.25
C GLY A 116 1.86 -14.71 -5.42
N TYR A 117 0.86 -13.83 -5.34
CA TYR A 117 1.05 -12.40 -5.63
C TYR A 117 1.93 -11.68 -4.61
N LEU A 118 2.01 -12.16 -3.36
CA LEU A 118 2.92 -11.61 -2.34
C LEU A 118 4.39 -11.91 -2.70
N ALA A 119 4.69 -13.10 -3.19
CA ALA A 119 6.03 -13.43 -3.70
C ALA A 119 6.37 -12.62 -4.95
N PHE A 120 5.41 -12.43 -5.87
CA PHE A 120 5.63 -11.58 -7.03
C PHE A 120 5.94 -10.13 -6.64
N LYS A 121 5.23 -9.55 -5.65
CA LYS A 121 5.57 -8.23 -5.09
C LYS A 121 7.00 -8.18 -4.54
N ASN A 122 7.41 -9.20 -3.79
CA ASN A 122 8.77 -9.28 -3.26
C ASN A 122 9.82 -9.38 -4.38
N GLN A 123 9.56 -10.18 -5.43
CA GLN A 123 10.44 -10.29 -6.59
C GLN A 123 10.60 -8.95 -7.33
N LEU A 124 9.52 -8.17 -7.47
CA LEU A 124 9.59 -6.82 -8.04
C LEU A 124 10.50 -5.91 -7.21
N ALA A 125 10.36 -5.92 -5.88
CA ALA A 125 11.25 -5.16 -4.99
C ALA A 125 12.73 -5.59 -5.11
N GLU A 126 13.01 -6.89 -5.10
CA GLU A 126 14.39 -7.40 -5.27
C GLU A 126 14.96 -7.07 -6.66
N SER A 127 14.12 -7.10 -7.71
CA SER A 127 14.55 -6.72 -9.06
C SER A 127 15.01 -5.26 -9.16
N LEU A 128 14.35 -4.34 -8.45
CA LEU A 128 14.73 -2.92 -8.39
C LEU A 128 16.13 -2.76 -7.80
N LYS A 129 16.40 -3.48 -6.71
CA LYS A 129 17.72 -3.52 -6.06
C LYS A 129 18.79 -4.08 -7.01
N ALA A 130 18.50 -5.17 -7.71
CA ALA A 130 19.43 -5.81 -8.64
C ALA A 130 19.82 -4.92 -9.84
N ILE A 131 18.92 -4.03 -10.28
CA ILE A 131 19.18 -3.09 -11.38
C ILE A 131 19.64 -1.71 -10.90
N GLY A 132 19.89 -1.54 -9.60
CA GLY A 132 20.46 -0.32 -9.03
C GLY A 132 19.47 0.83 -8.86
N ILE A 133 18.16 0.56 -8.83
CA ILE A 133 17.12 1.58 -8.52
C ILE A 133 16.72 1.41 -7.06
N PRO A 134 17.02 2.38 -6.18
CA PRO A 134 16.57 2.30 -4.79
C PRO A 134 15.04 2.26 -4.71
N SER A 135 14.52 1.54 -3.71
CA SER A 135 13.08 1.47 -3.47
C SER A 135 12.69 1.78 -2.03
N ALA A 136 11.47 2.26 -1.82
CA ALA A 136 10.90 2.40 -0.48
C ALA A 136 9.58 1.63 -0.43
N ARG A 137 9.42 0.70 0.51
CA ARG A 137 8.24 -0.17 0.64
C ARG A 137 7.42 0.23 1.85
N PHE A 138 6.10 0.18 1.72
CA PHE A 138 5.16 0.57 2.78
C PHE A 138 4.22 -0.59 3.09
N TYR A 139 4.33 -1.15 4.29
CA TYR A 139 3.38 -2.12 4.82
C TYR A 139 2.47 -1.43 5.81
N THR A 140 1.18 -1.63 5.63
CA THR A 140 0.14 -0.86 6.32
C THR A 140 -0.93 -1.75 6.93
N GLY A 141 -0.78 -3.08 6.81
CA GLY A 141 -1.83 -4.03 7.13
C GLY A 141 -3.06 -3.85 6.23
N GLY A 142 -4.25 -4.05 6.78
CA GLY A 142 -5.51 -3.80 6.08
C GLY A 142 -5.85 -2.32 5.97
N PHE A 143 -6.52 -1.91 4.88
CA PHE A 143 -7.13 -0.58 4.83
C PHE A 143 -8.36 -0.57 5.74
N THR A 144 -8.40 0.36 6.69
CA THR A 144 -9.47 0.44 7.69
C THR A 144 -10.83 0.58 7.02
N GLU A 145 -10.91 1.40 5.96
CA GLU A 145 -12.10 1.66 5.16
C GLU A 145 -12.66 0.38 4.50
N ASN A 146 -11.81 -0.62 4.26
CA ASN A 146 -12.23 -1.87 3.62
C ASN A 146 -12.69 -2.94 4.61
N ILE A 147 -12.58 -2.72 5.93
CA ILE A 147 -12.95 -3.71 6.95
C ILE A 147 -14.38 -4.26 6.72
N PRO A 148 -15.43 -3.43 6.58
CA PRO A 148 -16.80 -3.94 6.42
C PRO A 148 -16.96 -4.92 5.25
N ARG A 149 -16.33 -4.62 4.11
CA ARG A 149 -16.37 -5.49 2.93
C ARG A 149 -15.50 -6.74 3.10
N LEU A 150 -14.33 -6.60 3.73
CA LEU A 150 -13.40 -7.71 3.95
C LEU A 150 -14.05 -8.82 4.76
N VAL A 151 -14.74 -8.46 5.84
CA VAL A 151 -15.37 -9.41 6.78
C VAL A 151 -16.86 -9.64 6.48
N GLY A 152 -17.36 -9.22 5.31
CA GLY A 152 -18.74 -9.49 4.90
C GLY A 152 -19.83 -8.73 5.68
N TYR A 153 -19.47 -7.74 6.48
CA TYR A 153 -20.42 -6.92 7.24
C TYR A 153 -21.34 -6.12 6.31
N SER A 154 -20.79 -5.56 5.23
CA SER A 154 -21.57 -4.76 4.27
C SER A 154 -22.66 -5.58 3.59
N GLU A 155 -22.40 -6.86 3.32
CA GLU A 155 -23.28 -7.75 2.57
C GLU A 155 -24.23 -8.56 3.47
N HIS A 156 -23.82 -8.85 4.70
CA HIS A 156 -24.52 -9.80 5.58
C HIS A 156 -24.90 -9.25 6.96
N GLY A 157 -24.43 -8.05 7.32
CA GLY A 157 -24.64 -7.46 8.64
C GLY A 157 -23.93 -8.19 9.78
N LYS A 158 -23.02 -9.13 9.46
CA LYS A 158 -22.27 -9.96 10.41
C LYS A 158 -20.78 -9.96 10.06
N ILE A 159 -19.94 -10.20 11.05
CA ILE A 159 -18.51 -10.40 10.84
C ILE A 159 -18.28 -11.87 10.46
N ARG A 160 -17.82 -12.12 9.23
CA ARG A 160 -17.51 -13.45 8.70
C ARG A 160 -16.01 -13.60 8.56
N ILE A 161 -15.46 -14.60 9.24
CA ILE A 161 -14.02 -14.83 9.32
C ILE A 161 -13.69 -16.28 9.00
N ILE A 162 -12.42 -16.53 8.68
CA ILE A 162 -11.89 -17.88 8.48
C ILE A 162 -11.05 -18.26 9.70
N GLY A 163 -11.18 -19.51 10.15
CA GLY A 163 -10.40 -20.02 11.29
C GLY A 163 -10.82 -19.39 12.62
N THR A 164 -9.84 -19.13 13.49
CA THR A 164 -10.08 -18.58 14.84
C THR A 164 -10.33 -17.08 14.84
N GLY A 165 -9.66 -16.34 13.95
CA GLY A 165 -9.69 -14.88 13.89
C GLY A 165 -9.00 -14.18 15.06
N GLU A 166 -8.25 -14.91 15.91
CA GLU A 166 -7.63 -14.40 17.15
C GLU A 166 -6.24 -13.81 16.95
N ALA A 167 -5.61 -14.03 15.79
CA ALA A 167 -4.32 -13.42 15.52
C ALA A 167 -4.44 -11.90 15.34
N PRO A 168 -3.55 -11.10 15.96
CA PRO A 168 -3.57 -9.65 15.80
C PRO A 168 -3.37 -9.22 14.34
N ALA A 169 -4.13 -8.22 13.91
CA ALA A 169 -4.03 -7.60 12.61
C ALA A 169 -3.82 -6.08 12.74
N SER A 170 -3.05 -5.52 11.82
CA SER A 170 -2.87 -4.07 11.70
C SER A 170 -3.89 -3.52 10.72
N PHE A 171 -4.54 -2.41 11.07
CA PHE A 171 -5.39 -1.65 10.17
C PHE A 171 -4.93 -0.20 10.14
N THR A 172 -4.85 0.40 8.95
CA THR A 172 -4.43 1.80 8.81
C THR A 172 -5.41 2.53 7.90
N ALA A 173 -5.84 3.72 8.30
CA ALA A 173 -6.74 4.55 7.49
C ALA A 173 -6.04 5.03 6.22
N LEU A 174 -6.75 5.09 5.08
CA LEU A 174 -6.19 5.57 3.81
C LEU A 174 -5.59 6.97 3.93
N GLY A 175 -6.21 7.84 4.74
CA GLY A 175 -5.70 9.17 5.02
C GLY A 175 -4.35 9.18 5.75
N ASP A 176 -4.17 8.28 6.72
CA ASP A 176 -2.92 8.16 7.46
C ASP A 176 -1.82 7.54 6.60
N ILE A 177 -2.14 6.52 5.80
CA ILE A 177 -1.19 5.94 4.84
C ILE A 177 -0.72 7.03 3.87
N ALA A 178 -1.66 7.77 3.27
CA ALA A 178 -1.34 8.83 2.32
C ALA A 178 -0.51 9.96 2.94
N GLY A 179 -0.91 10.42 4.12
CA GLY A 179 -0.21 11.46 4.87
C GLY A 179 1.20 11.04 5.26
N PHE A 180 1.37 9.82 5.74
CA PHE A 180 2.68 9.30 6.16
C PHE A 180 3.62 9.11 4.97
N VAL A 181 3.14 8.50 3.88
CA VAL A 181 3.91 8.35 2.63
C VAL A 181 4.38 9.72 2.14
N ALA A 182 3.48 10.70 2.07
CA ALA A 182 3.85 12.06 1.67
C ALA A 182 4.81 12.71 2.67
N HIS A 183 4.65 12.49 3.98
CA HIS A 183 5.55 13.00 5.01
C HIS A 183 6.96 12.46 4.80
N VAL A 184 7.18 11.15 4.89
CA VAL A 184 8.53 10.59 4.88
C VAL A 184 9.26 10.83 3.56
N LEU A 185 8.56 10.76 2.42
CA LEU A 185 9.18 11.02 1.12
C LEU A 185 9.55 12.49 0.90
N THR A 186 8.99 13.42 1.69
CA THR A 186 9.29 14.86 1.58
C THR A 186 10.17 15.41 2.72
N THR A 187 10.30 14.67 3.83
CA THR A 187 11.05 15.14 5.02
C THR A 187 12.36 14.38 5.24
N LEU A 188 12.39 13.06 5.01
CA LEU A 188 13.58 12.24 5.24
C LEU A 188 14.63 12.43 4.13
N PRO A 189 15.94 12.40 4.45
CA PRO A 189 16.98 12.42 3.44
C PRO A 189 16.95 11.13 2.58
N PRO A 190 17.43 11.17 1.32
CA PRO A 190 17.47 10.00 0.45
C PRO A 190 18.04 8.73 1.09
N ALA A 191 19.17 8.83 1.80
CA ALA A 191 19.81 7.70 2.47
C ALA A 191 18.91 7.00 3.53
N GLU A 192 17.89 7.68 4.06
CA GLU A 192 16.90 7.12 4.97
C GLU A 192 15.66 6.55 4.26
N LEU A 193 15.58 6.65 2.93
CA LEU A 193 14.51 6.11 2.10
C LEU A 193 14.98 4.91 1.28
N GLU A 194 16.23 4.91 0.83
CA GLU A 194 16.80 3.91 -0.07
C GLU A 194 16.74 2.49 0.53
N ASN A 195 16.00 1.62 -0.15
CA ASN A 195 15.77 0.21 0.20
C ASN A 195 15.16 0.01 1.60
N ARG A 196 14.47 1.03 2.12
CA ARG A 196 13.82 0.98 3.42
C ARG A 196 12.42 0.39 3.32
N ILE A 197 12.06 -0.38 4.36
CA ILE A 197 10.70 -0.84 4.60
C ILE A 197 10.11 -0.02 5.74
N PHE A 198 8.95 0.57 5.50
CA PHE A 198 8.15 1.30 6.49
C PHE A 198 6.96 0.44 6.90
N ARG A 199 6.83 0.16 8.20
CA ARG A 199 5.71 -0.60 8.79
C ARG A 199 4.83 0.35 9.57
N LEU A 200 3.61 0.55 9.08
CA LEU A 200 2.62 1.45 9.65
C LEU A 200 1.50 0.64 10.30
N GLU A 201 0.99 1.16 11.40
CA GLU A 201 -0.19 0.64 12.08
C GLU A 201 -1.02 1.80 12.60
N GLY A 202 -2.26 1.96 12.12
CA GLY A 202 -3.18 2.95 12.66
C GLY A 202 -3.91 2.46 13.91
N ASP A 203 -4.38 1.22 13.84
CA ASP A 203 -5.09 0.52 14.90
C ASP A 203 -4.76 -0.98 14.85
N ARG A 204 -4.91 -1.66 15.98
CA ARG A 204 -4.58 -3.08 16.14
C ARG A 204 -5.70 -3.81 16.86
N THR A 205 -6.18 -4.88 16.25
CA THR A 205 -7.29 -5.70 16.80
C THR A 205 -7.23 -7.11 16.21
N THR A 206 -8.04 -8.02 16.73
CA THR A 206 -8.30 -9.32 16.11
C THR A 206 -9.54 -9.25 15.20
N LEU A 207 -9.75 -10.26 14.34
CA LEU A 207 -10.96 -10.27 13.52
C LEU A 207 -12.22 -10.59 14.35
N THR A 208 -12.09 -11.30 15.48
CA THR A 208 -13.19 -11.59 16.40
C THR A 208 -13.64 -10.35 17.17
N GLU A 209 -12.69 -9.49 17.57
CA GLU A 209 -12.97 -8.21 18.23
C GLU A 209 -13.76 -7.21 17.36
N LEU A 210 -13.76 -7.39 16.04
CA LEU A 210 -14.61 -6.62 15.13
C LEU A 210 -16.10 -6.85 15.41
N GLY A 211 -16.52 -8.01 15.93
CA GLY A 211 -17.92 -8.30 16.25
C GLY A 211 -18.47 -7.31 17.28
N PRO A 212 -17.91 -7.28 18.50
CA PRO A 212 -18.25 -6.27 19.51
C PRO A 212 -18.10 -4.83 19.01
N LEU A 213 -17.03 -4.54 18.24
CA LEU A 213 -16.77 -3.19 17.73
C LEU A 213 -17.88 -2.70 16.78
N PHE A 214 -18.36 -3.54 15.87
CA PHE A 214 -19.46 -3.27 14.95
C PHE A 214 -20.84 -3.65 15.54
N LYS A 215 -20.90 -4.01 16.83
CA LYS A 215 -22.13 -4.41 17.55
C LYS A 215 -22.91 -5.52 16.84
N THR A 216 -22.21 -6.54 16.36
CA THR A 216 -22.80 -7.70 15.66
C THR A 216 -22.11 -9.02 16.05
N SER A 217 -22.67 -10.15 15.58
CA SER A 217 -22.12 -11.49 15.79
C SER A 217 -20.97 -11.81 14.83
N VAL A 218 -20.09 -12.69 15.28
CA VAL A 218 -19.02 -13.29 14.46
C VAL A 218 -19.44 -14.69 14.00
N GLU A 219 -19.27 -14.98 12.72
CA GLU A 219 -19.45 -16.29 12.10
C GLU A 219 -18.08 -16.81 11.63
N HIS A 220 -17.70 -18.00 12.10
CA HIS A 220 -16.49 -18.69 11.69
C HIS A 220 -16.82 -19.66 10.55
N LEU A 221 -16.10 -19.54 9.45
CA LEU A 221 -16.35 -20.28 8.22
C LEU A 221 -15.06 -20.99 7.77
N ASP A 222 -15.20 -22.08 7.02
CA ASP A 222 -14.07 -22.72 6.35
C ASP A 222 -13.70 -22.00 5.05
N GLU A 223 -14.68 -21.41 4.38
CA GLU A 223 -14.52 -20.60 3.18
C GLU A 223 -15.60 -19.52 3.03
N ILE A 224 -15.31 -18.45 2.27
CA ILE A 224 -16.30 -17.51 1.77
C ILE A 224 -16.72 -17.94 0.36
N SER A 225 -17.93 -18.50 0.25
CA SER A 225 -18.44 -19.04 -1.01
C SER A 225 -18.42 -18.02 -2.15
N GLY A 226 -17.84 -18.40 -3.29
CA GLY A 226 -17.72 -17.55 -4.47
C GLY A 226 -16.64 -16.45 -4.39
N GLU A 227 -15.94 -16.32 -3.27
CA GLU A 227 -14.91 -15.29 -3.06
C GLU A 227 -13.56 -15.88 -2.63
N PRO A 228 -12.87 -16.68 -3.49
CA PRO A 228 -11.63 -17.35 -3.12
C PRO A 228 -10.50 -16.39 -2.71
N GLY A 229 -10.49 -15.17 -3.26
CA GLY A 229 -9.55 -14.12 -2.84
C GLY A 229 -9.80 -13.62 -1.42
N LYS A 230 -11.07 -13.49 -1.01
CA LYS A 230 -11.47 -13.10 0.35
C LYS A 230 -11.17 -14.23 1.34
N THR A 231 -11.50 -15.47 0.99
CA THR A 231 -11.11 -16.66 1.75
C THR A 231 -9.61 -16.67 2.00
N LYS A 232 -8.79 -16.55 0.93
CA LYS A 232 -7.34 -16.57 1.07
C LYS A 232 -6.82 -15.44 1.97
N LEU A 233 -7.35 -14.22 1.83
CA LEU A 233 -6.93 -13.09 2.66
C LEU A 233 -7.29 -13.29 4.14
N LEU A 234 -8.49 -13.79 4.43
CA LEU A 234 -8.91 -14.07 5.81
C LEU A 234 -8.13 -15.26 6.42
N SER A 235 -7.81 -16.30 5.65
CA SER A 235 -6.91 -17.37 6.12
C SER A 235 -5.50 -16.87 6.41
N LEU A 236 -5.01 -15.89 5.64
CA LEU A 236 -3.73 -15.23 5.92
C LEU A 236 -3.82 -14.37 7.20
N ALA A 237 -4.94 -13.68 7.41
CA ALA A 237 -5.18 -12.90 8.62
C ALA A 237 -5.26 -13.80 9.87
N ASP A 238 -5.96 -14.93 9.81
CA ASP A 238 -6.11 -15.89 10.92
C ASP A 238 -4.76 -16.41 11.44
N ARG A 239 -3.77 -16.58 10.55
CA ARG A 239 -2.41 -16.95 10.96
C ARG A 239 -1.52 -15.76 11.33
N GLY A 240 -2.03 -14.53 11.37
CA GLY A 240 -1.32 -13.31 11.77
C GLY A 240 -0.72 -12.48 10.63
N ALA A 241 -0.84 -12.90 9.37
CA ALA A 241 -0.15 -12.24 8.27
C ALA A 241 -0.75 -10.90 7.84
N LEU A 242 -1.91 -10.49 8.39
CA LEU A 242 -2.48 -9.16 8.16
C LEU A 242 -1.80 -8.07 9.00
N SER A 243 -0.97 -8.43 9.97
CA SER A 243 -0.11 -7.48 10.68
C SER A 243 0.94 -6.89 9.75
N SER A 244 1.20 -5.58 9.89
CA SER A 244 2.31 -4.92 9.18
C SER A 244 3.68 -5.40 9.66
N GLY A 245 3.73 -6.05 10.83
CA GLY A 245 4.94 -6.62 11.44
C GLY A 245 5.18 -8.09 11.14
N TRP A 246 4.30 -8.74 10.36
CA TRP A 246 4.39 -10.18 10.14
C TRP A 246 5.69 -10.61 9.44
N ASN A 247 6.40 -11.57 10.03
CA ASN A 247 7.59 -12.18 9.44
C ASN A 247 7.26 -13.56 8.86
N GLU A 248 7.21 -13.66 7.54
CA GLU A 248 6.81 -14.89 6.84
C GLU A 248 7.81 -16.04 7.00
N ALA A 249 9.10 -15.75 7.17
CA ALA A 249 10.12 -16.78 7.37
C ALA A 249 10.00 -17.42 8.77
N LYS A 250 9.71 -16.61 9.78
CA LYS A 250 9.56 -17.06 11.18
C LYS A 250 8.15 -17.54 11.52
N LYS A 251 7.16 -17.23 10.66
CA LYS A 251 5.74 -17.44 10.91
C LYS A 251 5.30 -16.81 12.25
N ALA A 252 5.77 -15.60 12.53
CA ALA A 252 5.55 -14.90 13.79
C ALA A 252 5.64 -13.38 13.61
N GLU A 253 5.23 -12.65 14.65
CA GLU A 253 5.41 -11.20 14.71
C GLU A 253 6.88 -10.79 14.73
N GLY A 254 7.18 -9.72 13.98
CA GLY A 254 8.46 -9.04 14.01
C GLY A 254 8.66 -8.27 15.30
N THR A 255 9.91 -7.91 15.58
CA THR A 255 10.31 -7.11 16.74
C THR A 255 11.27 -6.00 16.32
N GLY A 256 11.44 -4.98 17.16
CA GLY A 256 12.31 -3.85 16.86
C GLY A 256 11.91 -3.15 15.56
N ALA A 257 12.83 -3.06 14.59
CA ALA A 257 12.57 -2.43 13.29
C ALA A 257 11.52 -3.18 12.44
N ASP A 258 11.32 -4.48 12.71
CA ASP A 258 10.32 -5.30 12.01
C ASP A 258 8.98 -5.37 12.75
N ALA A 259 8.85 -4.74 13.92
CA ALA A 259 7.57 -4.70 14.64
C ALA A 259 6.48 -3.97 13.84
N ALA A 260 5.22 -4.34 14.08
CA ALA A 260 4.09 -3.60 13.56
C ALA A 260 4.14 -2.12 14.05
N GLY A 261 3.80 -1.19 13.16
CA GLY A 261 3.87 0.24 13.47
C GLY A 261 5.27 0.80 13.78
N SER A 262 6.37 0.06 13.53
CA SER A 262 7.73 0.52 13.86
C SER A 262 8.12 1.83 13.18
N ALA A 263 7.47 2.16 12.05
CA ALA A 263 7.70 3.40 11.33
C ALA A 263 6.86 4.59 11.85
N ASN A 264 5.85 4.36 12.70
CA ASN A 264 4.97 5.42 13.20
C ASN A 264 5.75 6.54 13.90
N VAL A 265 6.86 6.21 14.57
CA VAL A 265 7.74 7.15 15.28
C VAL A 265 8.35 8.22 14.36
N LEU A 266 8.37 7.99 13.05
CA LEU A 266 8.89 8.93 12.05
C LEU A 266 7.94 10.09 11.76
N TRP A 267 6.70 10.06 12.27
CA TRP A 267 5.75 11.16 12.16
C TRP A 267 5.30 11.63 13.55
N PRO A 268 6.19 12.31 14.30
CA PRO A 268 5.95 12.64 15.71
C PRO A 268 4.74 13.57 15.86
N GLY A 269 3.91 13.27 16.87
CA GLY A 269 2.70 14.04 17.18
C GLY A 269 1.50 13.75 16.29
N HIS A 270 1.64 12.90 15.25
CA HIS A 270 0.50 12.45 14.44
C HIS A 270 -0.45 11.60 15.28
N GLN A 271 -1.75 11.89 15.17
CA GLN A 271 -2.81 11.11 15.80
C GLN A 271 -3.36 10.13 14.76
N TRP A 272 -3.02 8.86 14.92
CA TRP A 272 -3.46 7.78 14.04
C TRP A 272 -4.94 7.50 14.25
N LYS A 273 -5.70 7.36 13.17
CA LYS A 273 -7.13 7.08 13.23
C LYS A 273 -7.37 5.63 13.61
N THR A 274 -8.21 5.44 14.62
CA THR A 274 -8.71 4.13 15.01
C THR A 274 -9.77 3.64 14.04
N ILE A 275 -10.11 2.35 14.13
CA ILE A 275 -11.24 1.77 13.39
C ILE A 275 -12.55 2.49 13.77
N LYS A 276 -12.70 2.92 15.03
CA LYS A 276 -13.86 3.69 15.50
C LYS A 276 -13.93 5.06 14.83
N ASP A 277 -12.81 5.77 14.73
CA ASP A 277 -12.77 7.10 14.10
C ASP A 277 -13.16 7.04 12.62
N VAL A 278 -12.73 5.98 11.91
CA VAL A 278 -13.01 5.82 10.47
C VAL A 278 -14.46 5.42 10.21
N HIS A 279 -15.03 4.55 11.05
CA HIS A 279 -16.39 4.01 10.85
C HIS A 279 -17.48 4.69 11.69
N ASN A 280 -17.13 5.71 12.48
CA ASN A 280 -18.03 6.45 13.37
C ASN A 280 -18.82 5.54 14.34
N LEU A 281 -18.10 4.65 15.04
CA LEU A 281 -18.67 3.61 15.93
C LEU A 281 -18.83 4.03 17.40
#